data_AF-A0ABC9SXU8-F1
#
_entry.id   AF-A0ABC9SXU8-F1
#
_cell.length_a   1.000
_cell.length_b   1.000
_cell.length_c   1.000
_cell.angle_alpha   90.00
_cell.angle_beta   90.00
_cell.angle_gamma   90.00
#
_symmetry.space_group_name_H-M   'P 1'
#
loop_
_entity.id
_entity.type
_entity.pdbx_description
1 polymer ?
#
loop_
_entity_poly.entity_id
_entity_poly.type
_entity_poly.pdbx_seq_one_letter_code
_entity_poly.pdbx_strand_id
1 'polypeptide(L)'
;MECLSWDATVAWCKKLGLAHVPVLYRGPYNEKVIRSCYNGTSLFGGIQEGYVLRLTDAFHYNDFSKSVGKFVRKDHVQSNQHWMTQAVIPNKLAK
;
A
#
# COMPACT_ATOMS: atom_id res chain seq x y z
N MET A 1 5.27 4.30 -19.55
CA MET A 1 4.54 3.19 -18.90
C MET A 1 3.69 3.80 -17.79
N GLU A 2 2.44 3.36 -17.62
CA GLU A 2 1.44 4.07 -16.81
C GLU A 2 0.95 3.24 -15.62
N CYS A 3 0.66 3.92 -14.51
CA CYS A 3 -0.13 3.36 -13.42
C CYS A 3 -1.60 3.53 -13.77
N LEU A 4 -2.35 2.43 -13.80
CA LEU A 4 -3.79 2.45 -14.04
C LEU A 4 -4.50 3.30 -12.99
N SER A 5 -5.62 3.93 -13.36
CA SER A 5 -6.54 4.53 -12.40
C SER A 5 -7.01 3.47 -11.39
N TRP A 6 -7.49 3.92 -10.23
CA TRP A 6 -8.00 3.01 -9.22
C TRP A 6 -9.18 2.19 -9.75
N ASP A 7 -10.07 2.80 -10.52
CA ASP A 7 -11.27 2.13 -11.04
C ASP A 7 -10.91 1.07 -12.09
N ALA A 8 -9.94 1.37 -12.96
CA ALA A 8 -9.40 0.37 -13.88
C ALA A 8 -8.72 -0.77 -13.12
N THR A 9 -7.97 -0.45 -12.05
CA THR A 9 -7.32 -1.46 -11.19
C THR A 9 -8.36 -2.41 -10.57
N VAL A 10 -9.42 -1.87 -9.96
CA VAL A 10 -10.51 -2.67 -9.37
C VAL A 10 -11.24 -3.49 -10.42
N ALA A 11 -11.51 -2.93 -11.61
CA ALA A 11 -12.13 -3.65 -12.71
C ALA A 11 -11.29 -4.84 -13.18
N TRP A 12 -9.97 -4.67 -13.28
CA TRP A 12 -9.04 -5.76 -13.59
C TRP A 12 -8.97 -6.81 -12.49
N CYS A 13 -8.89 -6.42 -11.22
CA CYS A 13 -8.95 -7.35 -10.09
C CYS A 13 -10.22 -8.20 -10.16
N LYS A 14 -11.39 -7.58 -10.39
CA LYS A 14 -12.65 -8.29 -10.57
C LYS A 14 -12.61 -9.28 -11.74
N LYS A 15 -12.12 -8.83 -12.90
CA LYS A 15 -12.02 -9.66 -14.11
C LYS A 15 -11.12 -10.89 -13.89
N LEU A 16 -10.07 -10.74 -13.10
CA LEU A 16 -9.10 -11.79 -12.82
C LEU A 16 -9.43 -12.61 -11.56
N GLY A 17 -10.51 -12.29 -10.84
CA GLY A 17 -10.86 -12.96 -9.58
C GLY A 17 -9.89 -12.68 -8.42
N LEU A 18 -9.19 -11.55 -8.46
CA LEU A 18 -8.22 -11.14 -7.44
C LEU A 18 -8.87 -10.19 -6.42
N ALA A 19 -8.53 -10.37 -5.15
CA ALA A 19 -8.82 -9.36 -4.13
C ALA A 19 -7.82 -8.20 -4.24
N HIS A 20 -8.30 -6.98 -4.06
CA HIS A 20 -7.44 -5.80 -3.85
C HIS A 20 -7.43 -5.43 -2.36
N VAL A 21 -6.48 -4.57 -1.97
CA VAL A 21 -6.42 -4.03 -0.60
C VAL A 21 -7.70 -3.24 -0.27
N PRO A 22 -8.17 -3.25 0.99
CA PRO A 22 -9.36 -2.49 1.38
C PRO A 22 -9.19 -0.99 1.15
N VAL A 23 -10.27 -0.34 0.70
CA VAL A 23 -10.31 1.12 0.56
C VAL A 23 -10.76 1.72 1.89
N LEU A 24 -9.89 2.52 2.52
CA LEU A 24 -10.21 3.20 3.78
C LEU A 24 -11.02 4.48 3.55
N TYR A 25 -10.70 5.22 2.48
CA TYR A 25 -11.34 6.47 2.10
C TYR A 25 -11.20 6.70 0.59
N ARG A 26 -12.23 7.27 -0.02
CA ARG A 26 -12.21 7.72 -1.43
C ARG A 26 -12.91 9.07 -1.53
N GLY A 27 -12.16 10.08 -1.95
CA GLY A 27 -12.65 11.44 -2.12
C GLY A 27 -11.51 12.45 -2.27
N PRO A 28 -11.84 13.76 -2.32
CA PRO A 28 -10.84 14.82 -2.34
C PRO A 28 -9.89 14.73 -1.14
N TYR A 29 -8.68 15.26 -1.29
CA TYR A 29 -7.72 15.27 -0.18
C TYR A 29 -8.28 16.05 1.01
N ASN A 30 -8.42 15.36 2.15
CA ASN A 30 -8.75 15.94 3.43
C ASN A 30 -7.88 15.30 4.50
N GLU A 31 -6.85 16.01 4.94
CA GLU A 31 -5.86 15.48 5.88
C GLU A 31 -6.47 14.93 7.16
N LYS A 32 -7.50 15.60 7.72
CA LYS A 32 -8.17 15.17 8.95
C LYS A 32 -8.85 13.81 8.78
N VAL A 33 -9.61 13.65 7.69
CA VAL A 33 -10.31 12.38 7.38
C VAL A 33 -9.30 11.27 7.11
N ILE A 34 -8.28 11.57 6.31
CA ILE A 34 -7.20 10.63 5.97
C ILE A 34 -6.49 10.13 7.23
N ARG A 35 -6.09 11.04 8.14
CA ARG A 35 -5.40 10.65 9.38
C ARG A 35 -6.30 9.82 10.29
N SER A 36 -7.61 10.08 10.33
CA SER A 36 -8.56 9.28 11.10
C SER A 36 -8.76 7.86 10.56
N CYS A 37 -8.29 7.55 9.34
CA CYS A 37 -8.39 6.19 8.79
C CYS A 37 -7.48 5.18 9.51
N TYR A 38 -6.46 5.65 10.24
CA TYR A 38 -5.59 4.77 11.01
C TYR A 38 -6.12 4.61 12.44
N ASN A 39 -6.56 3.40 12.77
CA ASN A 39 -6.99 3.01 14.12
C ASN A 39 -6.06 1.97 14.76
N GLY A 40 -4.93 1.65 14.11
CA GLY A 40 -3.94 0.67 14.58
C GLY A 40 -4.31 -0.79 14.33
N THR A 41 -5.49 -1.10 13.80
CA THR A 41 -5.95 -2.48 13.55
C THR A 41 -6.05 -2.77 12.07
N SER A 42 -5.42 -3.85 11.62
CA SER A 42 -5.50 -4.29 10.23
C SER A 42 -6.82 -5.03 9.98
N LEU A 43 -7.43 -4.79 8.82
CA LEU A 43 -8.60 -5.55 8.34
C LEU A 43 -8.27 -7.02 8.05
N PHE A 44 -6.99 -7.38 7.99
CA PHE A 44 -6.50 -8.75 7.87
C PHE A 44 -5.92 -9.31 9.18
N GLY A 45 -6.16 -8.62 10.31
CA GLY A 45 -5.68 -9.01 11.63
C GLY A 45 -4.28 -8.46 11.97
N GLY A 46 -4.02 -8.34 13.27
CA GLY A 46 -2.78 -7.75 13.79
C GLY A 46 -2.75 -6.22 13.73
N ILE A 47 -1.57 -5.67 14.02
CA ILE A 47 -1.34 -4.22 14.06
C ILE A 47 -1.16 -3.69 12.65
N GLN A 48 -1.96 -2.70 12.27
CA GLN A 48 -1.81 -2.02 10.98
C GLN A 48 -0.46 -1.30 10.91
N GLU A 49 0.34 -1.56 9.89
CA GLU A 49 1.59 -0.82 9.65
C GLU A 49 1.31 0.65 9.29
N GLY A 50 0.30 0.88 8.46
CA GLY A 50 -0.04 2.19 7.96
C GLY A 50 -1.00 2.11 6.78
N TYR A 51 -0.95 3.11 5.90
CA TYR A 51 -1.79 3.17 4.71
C TYR A 51 -1.10 3.95 3.59
N VAL A 52 -1.55 3.70 2.36
CA VAL A 52 -1.08 4.39 1.15
C VAL A 52 -2.18 5.34 0.67
N LEU A 53 -1.76 6.50 0.22
CA LEU A 53 -2.58 7.43 -0.56
C LEU A 53 -2.08 7.44 -1.99
N ARG A 54 -3.01 7.52 -2.94
CA ARG A 54 -2.68 7.69 -4.35
C ARG A 54 -3.72 8.57 -5.04
N LEU A 55 -3.32 9.17 -6.16
CA LEU A 55 -4.30 9.74 -7.09
C LEU A 55 -5.26 8.65 -7.56
N THR A 56 -6.54 9.02 -7.64
CA THR A 56 -7.60 8.16 -8.16
C THR A 56 -7.41 7.89 -9.64
N ASP A 57 -6.96 8.90 -10.38
CA ASP A 57 -6.71 8.82 -11.81
C ASP A 57 -5.44 8.02 -12.14
N ALA A 58 -5.30 7.70 -13.43
CA ALA A 58 -4.07 7.14 -13.97
C ALA A 58 -2.96 8.21 -13.94
N PHE A 59 -1.71 7.77 -13.81
CA PHE A 59 -0.56 8.66 -13.86
C PHE A 59 0.65 7.96 -14.47
N HIS A 60 1.53 8.74 -15.08
CA HIS A 60 2.77 8.21 -15.64
C HIS A 60 3.73 7.80 -14.51
N TYR A 61 4.51 6.73 -14.68
CA TYR A 61 5.43 6.28 -13.62
C TYR A 61 6.51 7.30 -13.25
N ASN A 62 6.86 8.20 -14.16
CA ASN A 62 7.78 9.31 -13.87
C ASN A 62 7.23 10.26 -12.79
N ASP A 63 5.91 10.29 -12.58
CA ASP A 63 5.25 11.10 -11.57
C ASP A 63 4.86 10.31 -10.31
N PHE A 64 5.37 9.08 -10.14
CA PHE A 64 5.04 8.24 -8.99
C PHE A 64 5.29 8.94 -7.65
N SER A 65 6.42 9.64 -7.52
CA SER A 65 6.80 10.37 -6.29
C SER A 65 5.86 11.54 -5.95
N LYS A 66 5.10 12.04 -6.93
CA LYS A 66 4.11 13.11 -6.76
C LYS A 66 2.69 12.56 -6.62
N SER A 67 2.47 11.33 -7.05
CA SER A 67 1.13 10.73 -7.18
C SER A 67 0.79 9.75 -6.07
N VAL A 68 1.78 9.31 -5.30
CA VAL A 68 1.64 8.32 -4.23
C VAL A 68 2.38 8.77 -2.99
N GLY A 69 1.73 8.61 -1.83
CA GLY A 69 2.32 8.84 -0.51
C GLY A 69 1.98 7.70 0.44
N LYS A 70 2.75 7.54 1.51
CA LYS A 70 2.47 6.54 2.55
C LYS A 70 2.56 7.15 3.93
N PHE A 71 1.67 6.71 4.81
CA PHE A 71 1.79 6.86 6.24
C PHE A 71 2.22 5.52 6.81
N VAL A 72 3.21 5.53 7.70
CA VAL A 72 3.67 4.36 8.45
C VAL A 72 3.69 4.74 9.91
N ARG A 73 3.18 3.86 10.78
CA ARG A 73 3.15 4.09 12.23
C ARG A 73 4.56 4.27 12.77
N LYS A 74 4.65 4.97 13.89
CA LYS A 74 5.90 5.04 14.66
C LYS A 74 6.35 3.62 15.06
N ASP A 75 7.65 3.42 15.12
CA ASP A 75 8.25 2.20 15.65
C ASP A 75 7.91 0.96 14.79
N HIS A 76 7.63 1.13 13.49
CA HIS A 76 7.42 0.01 12.57
C HIS A 76 8.72 -0.74 12.23
N VAL A 77 9.80 -0.02 11.90
CA VAL A 77 11.13 -0.61 11.68
C VAL A 77 11.92 -0.54 12.97
N GLN A 78 12.21 -1.70 13.56
CA GLN A 78 12.94 -1.82 14.82
C GLN A 78 14.42 -2.21 14.65
N SER A 79 14.86 -2.57 13.43
CA SER A 79 16.24 -3.00 13.17
C SER A 79 16.96 -2.07 12.19
N ASN A 80 18.13 -1.58 12.59
CA ASN A 80 19.02 -0.78 11.72
C ASN A 80 19.72 -1.61 10.63
N GLN A 81 19.63 -2.95 10.68
CA GLN A 81 20.15 -3.82 9.63
C GLN A 81 19.16 -3.84 8.46
N HIS A 82 19.51 -3.20 7.35
CA HIS A 82 18.75 -3.33 6.11
C HIS A 82 18.75 -4.82 5.71
N TRP A 83 17.59 -5.42 5.47
CA TRP A 83 17.50 -6.84 5.09
C TRP A 83 18.37 -7.21 3.87
N MET A 84 18.68 -6.23 3.01
CA MET A 84 19.58 -6.38 1.87
C MET A 84 21.02 -6.77 2.25
N THR A 85 21.45 -6.52 3.50
CA THR A 85 22.78 -6.91 4.00
C THR A 85 22.75 -8.18 4.84
N GLN A 86 21.57 -8.77 5.05
CA GLN A 86 21.44 -10.03 5.77
C GLN A 86 21.70 -11.23 4.86
N ALA A 87 22.19 -12.33 5.44
CA ALA A 87 22.37 -13.57 4.72
C ALA A 87 21.01 -14.10 4.21
N VAL A 88 20.94 -14.43 2.93
CA VAL A 88 19.74 -15.05 2.33
C VAL A 88 19.60 -16.47 2.87
N ILE A 89 18.51 -16.74 3.59
CA ILE A 89 18.18 -18.08 4.10
C ILE A 89 17.21 -18.75 3.12
N PRO A 90 17.58 -19.87 2.48
CA PRO A 90 16.69 -20.57 1.56
C PRO A 90 15.40 -21.02 2.26
N ASN A 91 14.24 -20.75 1.66
CA ASN A 91 12.92 -21.09 2.21
C ASN A 91 12.57 -22.60 2.14
N LYS A 92 13.47 -23.44 1.60
CA LYS A 92 13.37 -24.91 1.48
C LYS A 92 12.09 -25.43 0.81
N LEU A 93 11.35 -24.59 0.09
CA LEU A 93 10.17 -25.02 -0.65
C LEU A 93 10.58 -25.93 -1.82
N ALA A 94 9.83 -27.02 -2.03
CA ALA A 94 10.07 -27.95 -3.12
C ALA A 94 9.88 -27.25 -4.49
N LYS A 95 10.61 -27.73 -5.48
CA LYS A 95 10.49 -27.27 -6.88
C LYS A 95 9.13 -27.65 -7.48
#